data_AF-A0AA37V4G0-F1
#
_entry.id   AF-A0AA37V4G0-F1
#
_cell.length_a   1.000
_cell.length_b   1.000
_cell.length_c   1.000
_cell.angle_alpha   90.00
_cell.angle_beta   90.00
_cell.angle_gamma   90.00
#
_symmetry.space_group_name_H-M   'P 1'
#
loop_
_entity.id
_entity.type
_entity.pdbx_description
1 polymer ?
#
loop_
_entity_poly.entity_id
_entity_poly.type
_entity_poly.pdbx_seq_one_letter_code
_entity_poly.pdbx_strand_id
1 'polypeptide(L)'
;MSGHGSSRPRHVTRRGTALPLALVLLTVGAVLATAGEATMRDGVRASRASVAALQARATSEAAVAWAQRHWSPGWVLALRPGGTRRVSVTTAAGTATLDVVRLDVHRYLLVAESRVATGVVGAGSLAVRRAGAFVRLSRVWIAPPAALTSGGAVVAAAGAVLRGGDVAPAGWDCPPPLPVPADLAIGADADSVGVAPDVPAAHRVLVTPAARDDATFDVYGDQSWDALVQRADVVVPSGTDVSPLPREAGGACVVDVGSWGEPRRGAGASAACTEVAPVVHVRGAEVTRLRGPARMQGILLVDGDLEVEGDVAITGVVIVRGALRAPNASMRVTGALLVRQRAAATGAAHAVVLGPASVVESSSCAVTTVTLVASRVMSLGRRGGVTVTR
;
A
#
# COMPACT_ATOMS: atom_id res chain seq x y z
N MET A 1 56.66 -112.87 4.58
CA MET A 1 55.97 -112.39 3.36
C MET A 1 54.90 -111.40 3.77
N SER A 2 55.18 -110.10 3.71
CA SER A 2 54.16 -109.04 3.85
C SER A 2 54.66 -107.82 3.07
N GLY A 3 53.93 -107.46 2.02
CA GLY A 3 54.32 -106.50 1.00
C GLY A 3 54.20 -105.05 1.44
N HIS A 4 55.19 -104.26 1.01
CA HIS A 4 55.17 -102.81 0.96
C HIS A 4 54.08 -102.28 0.01
N GLY A 5 53.33 -101.28 0.46
CA GLY A 5 52.46 -100.45 -0.37
C GLY A 5 52.47 -99.01 0.12
N SER A 6 53.51 -98.24 -0.23
CA SER A 6 53.57 -96.80 0.06
C SER A 6 52.84 -96.02 -1.05
N SER A 7 51.72 -95.42 -0.69
CA SER A 7 50.98 -94.49 -1.55
C SER A 7 51.66 -93.12 -1.53
N ARG A 8 52.41 -92.78 -2.59
CA ARG A 8 52.93 -91.43 -2.82
C ARG A 8 51.79 -90.47 -3.19
N PRO A 9 51.67 -89.30 -2.55
CA PRO A 9 50.74 -88.26 -3.00
C PRO A 9 51.22 -87.68 -4.33
N ARG A 10 50.35 -87.69 -5.35
CA ARG A 10 50.55 -86.97 -6.61
C ARG A 10 50.39 -85.47 -6.35
N HIS A 11 51.49 -84.73 -6.35
CA HIS A 11 51.44 -83.28 -6.49
C HIS A 11 50.91 -82.94 -7.90
N VAL A 12 49.64 -82.58 -7.97
CA VAL A 12 49.08 -81.89 -9.12
C VAL A 12 49.70 -80.50 -9.13
N THR A 13 50.67 -80.28 -10.02
CA THR A 13 51.21 -78.97 -10.34
C THR A 13 50.10 -78.09 -10.91
N ARG A 14 49.42 -77.35 -10.03
CA ARG A 14 48.52 -76.27 -10.42
C ARG A 14 49.36 -75.17 -11.09
N ARG A 15 49.24 -75.04 -12.41
CA ARG A 15 49.84 -73.97 -13.20
C ARG A 15 49.37 -72.61 -12.67
N GLY A 16 50.30 -71.65 -12.55
CA GLY A 16 50.14 -70.34 -11.91
C GLY A 16 49.24 -69.34 -12.64
N THR A 17 47.93 -69.61 -12.72
CA THR A 17 46.92 -68.65 -13.21
C THR A 17 46.16 -67.92 -12.09
N ALA A 18 46.30 -68.36 -10.83
CA ALA A 18 45.54 -67.79 -9.71
C ALA A 18 45.97 -66.36 -9.32
N LEU A 19 47.28 -66.07 -9.37
CA LEU A 19 47.82 -64.75 -8.99
C LEU A 19 47.40 -63.61 -9.95
N PRO A 20 47.54 -63.73 -11.29
CA PRO A 20 47.10 -62.66 -12.20
C PRO A 20 45.59 -62.47 -12.17
N LEU A 21 44.80 -63.54 -11.99
CA LEU A 21 43.36 -63.44 -11.83
C LEU A 21 42.96 -62.67 -10.55
N ALA A 22 43.62 -62.95 -9.42
CA ALA A 22 43.38 -62.25 -8.17
C ALA A 22 43.72 -60.76 -8.26
N LEU A 23 44.80 -60.40 -8.96
CA LEU A 23 45.18 -59.01 -9.22
C LEU A 23 44.14 -58.26 -10.05
N VAL A 24 43.64 -58.88 -11.13
CA VAL A 24 42.56 -58.28 -11.95
C VAL A 24 41.27 -58.11 -11.14
N LEU A 25 40.91 -59.09 -10.31
CA LEU A 25 39.72 -58.98 -9.46
C LEU A 25 39.86 -57.86 -8.41
N LEU A 26 41.05 -57.70 -7.81
CA LEU A 26 41.32 -56.63 -6.86
C LEU A 26 41.29 -55.25 -7.51
N THR A 27 41.86 -55.09 -8.70
CA THR A 27 41.84 -53.80 -9.41
C THR A 27 40.41 -53.44 -9.85
N VAL A 28 39.66 -54.39 -10.40
CA VAL A 28 38.24 -54.18 -10.74
C VAL A 28 37.42 -53.85 -9.50
N GLY A 29 37.63 -54.57 -8.40
CA GLY A 29 36.96 -54.29 -7.12
C GLY A 29 37.26 -52.89 -6.58
N ALA A 30 38.53 -52.45 -6.63
CA ALA A 30 38.94 -51.11 -6.21
C ALA A 30 38.35 -50.01 -7.10
N VAL A 31 38.30 -50.22 -8.41
CA VAL A 31 37.71 -49.27 -9.37
C VAL A 31 36.19 -49.15 -9.15
N LEU A 32 35.49 -50.27 -8.92
CA LEU A 32 34.06 -50.25 -8.63
C LEU A 32 33.74 -49.58 -7.29
N ALA A 33 34.54 -49.84 -6.24
CA ALA A 33 34.36 -49.19 -4.94
C ALA A 33 34.56 -47.67 -5.02
N THR A 34 35.62 -47.22 -5.70
CA THR A 34 35.89 -45.77 -5.89
C THR A 34 34.83 -45.09 -6.76
N ALA A 35 34.35 -45.74 -7.83
CA ALA A 35 33.23 -45.24 -8.63
C ALA A 35 31.91 -45.15 -7.83
N GLY A 36 31.64 -46.13 -6.95
CA GLY A 36 30.49 -46.11 -6.05
C GLY A 36 30.53 -44.94 -5.06
N GLU A 37 31.67 -44.68 -4.44
CA GLU A 37 31.83 -43.53 -3.53
C GLU A 37 31.68 -42.19 -4.24
N ALA A 38 32.25 -42.05 -5.45
CA ALA A 38 32.15 -40.82 -6.23
C ALA A 38 30.68 -40.50 -6.57
N THR A 39 29.94 -41.49 -7.08
CA THR A 39 28.51 -41.33 -7.41
C THR A 39 27.66 -41.02 -6.19
N MET A 40 27.93 -41.64 -5.03
CA MET A 40 27.25 -41.31 -3.77
C MET A 40 27.50 -39.86 -3.32
N ARG A 41 28.74 -39.38 -3.40
CA ARG A 41 29.10 -37.99 -3.04
C ARG A 41 28.40 -36.98 -3.94
N ASP A 42 28.33 -37.27 -5.23
CA ASP A 42 27.65 -36.40 -6.20
C ASP A 42 26.13 -36.41 -5.98
N GLY A 43 25.53 -37.56 -5.65
CA GLY A 43 24.12 -37.66 -5.28
C GLY A 43 23.77 -36.83 -4.04
N VAL A 44 24.60 -36.87 -3.00
CA VAL A 44 24.40 -36.06 -1.78
C VAL A 44 24.53 -34.56 -2.08
N ARG A 45 25.49 -34.16 -2.92
CA ARG A 45 25.65 -32.75 -3.34
C ARG A 45 24.46 -32.27 -4.16
N ALA A 46 23.99 -33.07 -5.12
CA ALA A 46 22.83 -32.76 -5.95
C ALA A 46 21.56 -32.63 -5.11
N SER A 47 21.35 -33.54 -4.15
CA SER A 47 20.22 -33.49 -3.22
C SER A 47 20.25 -32.21 -2.37
N ARG A 48 21.39 -31.88 -1.74
CA ARG A 48 21.54 -30.65 -0.95
C ARG A 48 21.32 -29.39 -1.78
N ALA A 49 21.87 -29.35 -3.00
CA ALA A 49 21.67 -28.24 -3.92
C ALA A 49 20.18 -28.09 -4.31
N SER A 50 19.46 -29.19 -4.51
CA SER A 50 18.02 -29.17 -4.82
C SER A 50 17.20 -28.61 -3.65
N VAL A 51 17.50 -29.00 -2.41
CA VAL A 51 16.84 -28.48 -1.20
C VAL A 51 17.13 -26.99 -1.04
N ALA A 52 18.40 -26.58 -1.17
CA ALA A 52 18.78 -25.17 -1.11
C ALA A 52 18.06 -24.34 -2.19
N ALA A 53 17.93 -24.87 -3.40
CA ALA A 53 17.24 -24.21 -4.50
C ALA A 53 15.73 -24.09 -4.28
N LEU A 54 15.07 -25.11 -3.73
CA LEU A 54 13.66 -25.07 -3.35
C LEU A 54 13.41 -24.07 -2.23
N GLN A 55 14.28 -24.06 -1.21
CA GLN A 55 14.17 -23.12 -0.10
C GLN A 55 14.38 -21.68 -0.56
N ALA A 56 15.41 -21.41 -1.37
CA ALA A 56 15.66 -20.07 -1.93
C ALA A 56 14.50 -19.59 -2.83
N ARG A 57 13.82 -20.50 -3.52
CA ARG A 57 12.61 -20.18 -4.29
C ARG A 57 11.45 -19.84 -3.38
N ALA A 58 11.17 -20.68 -2.38
CA ALA A 58 10.08 -20.46 -1.44
C ALA A 58 10.24 -19.14 -0.68
N THR A 59 11.46 -18.79 -0.24
CA THR A 59 11.75 -17.51 0.43
C THR A 59 11.53 -16.31 -0.48
N SER A 60 12.03 -16.34 -1.71
CA SER A 60 11.88 -15.23 -2.66
C SER A 60 10.41 -15.03 -3.06
N GLU A 61 9.66 -16.10 -3.34
CA GLU A 61 8.22 -16.02 -3.60
C GLU A 61 7.43 -15.53 -2.37
N ALA A 62 7.77 -16.01 -1.17
CA ALA A 62 7.16 -15.56 0.07
C ALA A 62 7.43 -14.08 0.37
N ALA A 63 8.61 -13.56 0.03
CA ALA A 63 8.96 -12.14 0.19
C ALA A 63 8.17 -11.24 -0.77
N VAL A 64 7.97 -11.65 -2.02
CA VAL A 64 7.07 -10.94 -2.95
C VAL A 64 5.63 -10.95 -2.42
N ALA A 65 5.14 -12.10 -1.96
CA ALA A 65 3.80 -12.20 -1.39
C ALA A 65 3.65 -11.39 -0.09
N TRP A 66 4.70 -11.31 0.72
CA TRP A 66 4.75 -10.46 1.90
C TRP A 66 4.62 -8.98 1.52
N ALA A 67 5.34 -8.53 0.49
CA ALA A 67 5.30 -7.15 0.02
C ALA A 67 3.91 -6.74 -0.49
N GLN A 68 3.20 -7.66 -1.14
CA GLN A 68 1.82 -7.43 -1.58
C GLN A 68 0.84 -7.30 -0.40
N ARG A 69 1.07 -8.05 0.69
CA ARG A 69 0.24 -8.00 1.90
C ARG A 69 0.56 -6.82 2.81
N HIS A 70 1.83 -6.45 2.91
CA HIS A 70 2.35 -5.38 3.78
C HIS A 70 2.76 -4.17 2.96
N TRP A 71 2.00 -3.88 1.90
CA TRP A 71 2.26 -2.72 1.07
C TRP A 71 2.23 -1.46 1.93
N SER A 72 3.32 -0.70 1.95
CA SER A 72 3.42 0.54 2.72
C SER A 72 3.24 1.75 1.82
N PRO A 73 2.35 2.70 2.16
CA PRO A 73 2.22 3.94 1.40
C PRO A 73 3.49 4.80 1.40
N GLY A 74 4.33 4.68 2.44
CA GLY A 74 5.65 5.34 2.46
C GLY A 74 6.56 4.87 1.32
N TRP A 75 6.37 3.67 0.76
CA TRP A 75 7.10 3.24 -0.44
C TRP A 75 6.64 4.00 -1.68
N VAL A 76 5.36 4.36 -1.75
CA VAL A 76 4.75 5.07 -2.86
C VAL A 76 5.18 6.54 -2.88
N LEU A 77 5.18 7.18 -1.70
CA LEU A 77 5.56 8.59 -1.54
C LEU A 77 7.07 8.81 -1.67
N ALA A 78 7.90 7.91 -1.13
CA ALA A 78 9.35 8.09 -1.12
C ALA A 78 10.04 7.82 -2.46
N LEU A 79 9.41 7.07 -3.37
CA LEU A 79 10.03 6.67 -4.64
C LEU A 79 9.61 7.58 -5.77
N ARG A 80 10.57 8.19 -6.47
CA ARG A 80 10.33 8.79 -7.81
C ARG A 80 10.25 7.68 -8.87
N PRO A 81 9.60 7.89 -10.03
CA PRO A 81 9.67 6.94 -11.14
C PRO A 81 11.14 6.61 -11.49
N GLY A 82 11.46 5.32 -11.63
CA GLY A 82 12.82 4.78 -11.76
C GLY A 82 13.54 4.53 -10.43
N GLY A 83 13.04 5.05 -9.32
CA GLY A 83 13.59 4.85 -7.98
C GLY A 83 13.42 3.42 -7.47
N THR A 84 14.35 2.98 -6.63
CA THR A 84 14.33 1.65 -6.00
C THR A 84 14.45 1.77 -4.49
N ARG A 85 13.63 1.03 -3.76
CA ARG A 85 13.74 0.87 -2.30
C ARG A 85 14.04 -0.58 -1.96
N ARG A 86 15.11 -0.80 -1.20
CA ARG A 86 15.51 -2.12 -0.72
C ARG A 86 15.00 -2.37 0.68
N VAL A 87 14.38 -3.52 0.92
CA VAL A 87 13.82 -3.96 2.20
C VAL A 87 14.29 -5.39 2.47
N SER A 88 14.74 -5.67 3.69
CA SER A 88 15.02 -7.04 4.12
C SER A 88 13.74 -7.67 4.66
N VAL A 89 13.35 -8.81 4.11
CA VAL A 89 12.13 -9.53 4.48
C VAL A 89 12.49 -10.88 5.07
N THR A 90 12.12 -11.10 6.32
CA THR A 90 12.26 -12.40 6.98
C THR A 90 10.92 -13.12 6.93
N THR A 91 10.92 -14.34 6.40
CA THR A 91 9.75 -15.21 6.29
C THR A 91 10.01 -16.52 7.04
N ALA A 92 8.98 -17.35 7.21
CA ALA A 92 9.15 -18.69 7.79
C ALA A 92 10.13 -19.57 6.98
N ALA A 93 10.31 -19.30 5.68
CA ALA A 93 11.24 -20.06 4.84
C ALA A 93 12.71 -19.55 4.94
N GLY A 94 12.92 -18.36 5.51
CA GLY A 94 14.21 -17.66 5.57
C GLY A 94 14.12 -16.18 5.17
N THR A 95 15.28 -15.55 5.02
CA THR A 95 15.41 -14.12 4.69
C THR A 95 15.65 -13.90 3.18
N ALA A 96 15.05 -12.85 2.64
CA ALA A 96 15.26 -12.38 1.28
C ALA A 96 15.44 -10.86 1.27
N THR A 97 16.17 -10.37 0.27
CA THR A 97 16.25 -8.94 -0.04
C THR A 97 15.21 -8.63 -1.09
N LEU A 98 14.31 -7.69 -0.80
CA LEU A 98 13.26 -7.22 -1.68
C LEU A 98 13.60 -5.83 -2.21
N ASP A 99 13.68 -5.70 -3.53
CA ASP A 99 13.77 -4.42 -4.22
C ASP A 99 12.37 -4.05 -4.75
N VAL A 100 11.85 -2.90 -4.32
CA VAL A 100 10.62 -2.28 -4.81
C VAL A 100 11.02 -1.17 -5.77
N VAL A 101 10.77 -1.37 -7.06
CA VAL A 101 11.12 -0.43 -8.13
C VAL A 101 9.85 0.26 -8.61
N ARG A 102 9.81 1.59 -8.57
CA ARG A 102 8.69 2.36 -9.12
C ARG A 102 8.89 2.50 -10.63
N LEU A 103 8.00 1.92 -11.43
CA LEU A 103 8.06 2.02 -12.90
C LEU A 103 7.40 3.32 -13.37
N ASP A 104 6.23 3.63 -12.83
CA ASP A 104 5.51 4.90 -13.04
C ASP A 104 4.66 5.26 -11.81
N VAL A 105 3.65 6.13 -11.97
CA VAL A 105 2.79 6.55 -10.85
C VAL A 105 2.01 5.39 -10.23
N HIS A 106 1.64 4.37 -11.01
CA HIS A 106 0.73 3.29 -10.59
C HIS A 106 1.31 1.87 -10.75
N ARG A 107 2.49 1.70 -11.34
CA ARG A 107 3.09 0.39 -11.65
C ARG A 107 4.41 0.24 -10.91
N TYR A 108 4.58 -0.91 -10.29
CA TYR A 108 5.77 -1.27 -9.53
C TYR A 108 6.27 -2.64 -9.94
N LEU A 109 7.59 -2.82 -9.90
CA LEU A 109 8.25 -4.10 -10.04
C LEU A 109 8.80 -4.50 -8.67
N LEU A 110 8.38 -5.66 -8.18
CA LEU A 110 8.88 -6.28 -6.97
C LEU A 110 9.89 -7.34 -7.38
N VAL A 111 11.13 -7.26 -6.87
CA VAL A 111 12.17 -8.27 -7.11
C VAL A 111 12.70 -8.74 -5.77
N ALA A 112 12.45 -9.99 -5.43
CA ALA A 112 13.02 -10.61 -4.23
C ALA A 112 14.18 -11.52 -4.62
N GLU A 113 15.32 -11.36 -3.97
CA GLU A 113 16.47 -12.27 -4.05
C GLU A 113 16.65 -13.00 -2.72
N SER A 114 16.80 -14.32 -2.77
CA SER A 114 17.21 -15.10 -1.62
C SER A 114 18.46 -15.91 -1.94
N ARG A 115 19.34 -16.01 -0.93
CA ARG A 115 20.58 -16.75 -0.97
C ARG A 115 20.56 -17.76 0.16
N VAL A 116 20.58 -19.04 -0.16
CA VAL A 116 20.60 -20.14 0.81
C VAL A 116 21.89 -20.91 0.62
N ALA A 117 22.71 -20.96 1.67
CA ALA A 117 23.90 -21.79 1.71
C ALA A 117 23.61 -23.05 2.54
N THR A 118 23.94 -24.22 2.01
CA THR A 118 23.85 -25.49 2.76
C THR A 118 25.23 -26.12 2.89
N GLY A 119 25.69 -26.33 4.13
CA GLY A 119 26.97 -26.99 4.44
C GLY A 119 27.87 -26.18 5.38
N VAL A 120 29.02 -26.76 5.72
CA VAL A 120 30.09 -26.09 6.50
C VAL A 120 30.84 -25.09 5.60
N VAL A 121 31.33 -24.00 6.18
CA VAL A 121 32.16 -22.99 5.50
C VAL A 121 33.26 -23.66 4.67
N GLY A 122 33.28 -23.41 3.35
CA GLY A 122 34.27 -23.97 2.42
C GLY A 122 33.81 -25.17 1.57
N ALA A 123 32.69 -25.83 1.90
CA ALA A 123 32.16 -26.97 1.14
C ALA A 123 30.65 -26.88 0.84
N GLY A 124 30.02 -25.75 1.14
CA GLY A 124 28.58 -25.56 0.99
C GLY A 124 28.14 -25.21 -0.43
N SER A 125 26.97 -25.70 -0.85
CA SER A 125 26.31 -25.22 -2.06
C SER A 125 25.55 -23.93 -1.76
N LEU A 126 25.80 -22.89 -2.55
CA LEU A 126 25.03 -21.64 -2.53
C LEU A 126 23.95 -21.70 -3.61
N ALA A 127 22.68 -21.65 -3.20
CA ALA A 127 21.57 -21.45 -4.12
C ALA A 127 21.12 -19.98 -4.07
N VAL A 128 21.11 -19.32 -5.22
CA VAL A 128 20.54 -17.98 -5.38
C VAL A 128 19.28 -18.09 -6.24
N ARG A 129 18.17 -17.54 -5.74
CA ARG A 129 16.91 -17.47 -6.48
C ARG A 129 16.37 -16.06 -6.46
N ARG A 130 15.79 -15.65 -7.59
CA ARG A 130 15.08 -14.39 -7.75
C ARG A 130 13.64 -14.66 -8.14
N ALA A 131 12.72 -13.97 -7.49
CA ALA A 131 11.31 -13.95 -7.85
C ALA A 131 10.92 -12.51 -8.19
N GLY A 132 10.19 -12.34 -9.28
CA GLY A 132 9.72 -11.04 -9.75
C GLY A 132 8.19 -10.99 -9.82
N ALA A 133 7.59 -9.86 -9.49
CA ALA A 133 6.20 -9.59 -9.78
C ALA A 133 5.99 -8.15 -10.25
N PHE A 134 5.26 -8.01 -11.36
CA PHE A 134 4.69 -6.73 -11.76
C PHE A 134 3.37 -6.53 -11.04
N VAL A 135 3.24 -5.41 -10.35
CA VAL A 135 2.04 -5.04 -9.64
C VAL A 135 1.53 -3.67 -10.10
N ARG A 136 0.22 -3.50 -10.04
CA ARG A 136 -0.43 -2.20 -10.27
C ARG A 136 -1.13 -1.74 -9.01
N LEU A 137 -1.19 -0.44 -8.79
CA LEU A 137 -2.06 0.14 -7.79
C LEU A 137 -3.50 0.18 -8.30
N SER A 138 -4.45 -0.29 -7.51
CA SER A 138 -5.88 -0.06 -7.71
C SER A 138 -6.14 1.42 -7.52
N ARG A 139 -6.46 2.11 -8.61
CA ARG A 139 -6.51 3.56 -8.58
C ARG A 139 -7.76 4.01 -7.82
N VAL A 140 -7.57 4.66 -6.68
CA VAL A 140 -8.59 5.55 -6.12
C VAL A 140 -8.51 6.83 -6.98
N TRP A 141 -9.59 7.16 -7.66
CA TRP A 141 -9.66 8.35 -8.49
C TRP A 141 -10.87 9.19 -8.06
N ILE A 142 -10.59 10.32 -7.43
CA ILE A 142 -11.61 11.26 -6.99
C ILE A 142 -11.39 12.52 -7.82
N ALA A 143 -12.29 12.76 -8.77
CA ALA A 143 -12.26 13.94 -9.63
C ALA A 143 -13.49 14.80 -9.31
N PRO A 144 -13.43 15.62 -8.25
CA PRO A 144 -14.56 16.46 -7.89
C PRO A 144 -14.78 17.53 -8.97
N PRO A 145 -16.02 17.84 -9.33
CA PRO A 145 -16.35 18.88 -10.30
C PRO A 145 -16.16 20.31 -9.75
N ALA A 146 -15.82 20.47 -8.47
CA ALA A 146 -15.55 21.76 -7.84
C ALA A 146 -14.75 21.58 -6.54
N ALA A 147 -14.24 22.67 -5.97
CA ALA A 147 -13.66 22.64 -4.62
C ALA A 147 -14.66 22.12 -3.57
N LEU A 148 -15.90 22.60 -3.66
CA LEU A 148 -17.06 22.07 -2.93
C LEU A 148 -18.07 21.50 -3.93
N THR A 149 -18.38 20.21 -3.82
CA THR A 149 -19.47 19.57 -4.55
C THR A 149 -20.59 19.20 -3.58
N SER A 150 -21.79 19.71 -3.81
CA SER A 150 -22.95 19.52 -2.92
C SER A 150 -24.14 18.93 -3.66
N GLY A 151 -24.69 17.84 -3.12
CA GLY A 151 -25.95 17.25 -3.58
C GLY A 151 -27.19 17.98 -3.10
N GLY A 152 -27.07 19.09 -2.38
CA GLY A 152 -28.18 20.00 -2.19
C GLY A 152 -27.76 21.40 -1.72
N ALA A 153 -28.62 22.07 -0.96
CA ALA A 153 -28.48 23.49 -0.68
C ALA A 153 -27.21 23.84 0.11
N VAL A 154 -26.55 24.93 -0.27
CA VAL A 154 -25.34 25.44 0.36
C VAL A 154 -25.58 26.84 0.89
N VAL A 155 -25.24 27.06 2.15
CA VAL A 155 -25.25 28.37 2.81
C VAL A 155 -23.82 28.69 3.25
N ALA A 156 -23.28 29.79 2.76
CA ALA A 156 -21.96 30.27 3.13
C ALA A 156 -22.09 31.70 3.67
N ALA A 157 -21.69 31.90 4.92
CA ALA A 157 -21.72 33.21 5.56
C ALA A 157 -20.78 34.22 4.87
N ALA A 158 -21.04 35.52 5.07
CA ALA A 158 -20.15 36.57 4.56
C ALA A 158 -18.74 36.41 5.11
N GLY A 159 -17.74 36.40 4.22
CA GLY A 159 -16.34 36.12 4.55
C GLY A 159 -15.89 34.67 4.30
N ALA A 160 -16.82 33.71 4.15
CA ALA A 160 -16.47 32.36 3.76
C ALA A 160 -15.84 32.35 2.35
N VAL A 161 -14.77 31.59 2.18
CA VAL A 161 -14.01 31.54 0.92
C VAL A 161 -14.17 30.16 0.29
N LEU A 162 -14.79 30.10 -0.88
CA LEU A 162 -14.74 28.94 -1.77
C LEU A 162 -13.82 29.31 -2.92
N ARG A 163 -12.86 28.44 -3.26
CA ARG A 163 -11.92 28.67 -4.35
C ARG A 163 -11.73 27.40 -5.15
N GLY A 164 -12.21 27.45 -6.39
CA GLY A 164 -12.03 26.39 -7.38
C GLY A 164 -10.57 26.25 -7.82
N GLY A 165 -9.76 27.32 -7.76
CA GLY A 165 -8.35 27.34 -8.19
C GLY A 165 -7.46 26.33 -7.44
N ASP A 166 -6.48 25.73 -8.13
CA ASP A 166 -5.66 24.64 -7.58
C ASP A 166 -4.57 25.27 -6.72
N VAL A 167 -4.64 24.99 -5.43
CA VAL A 167 -3.71 25.50 -4.45
C VAL A 167 -2.87 24.35 -3.93
N ALA A 168 -1.55 24.43 -4.15
CA ALA A 168 -0.62 23.51 -3.51
C ALA A 168 -0.64 23.74 -1.99
N PRO A 169 -0.79 22.70 -1.15
CA PRO A 169 -0.71 22.86 0.29
C PRO A 169 0.68 23.40 0.68
N ALA A 170 0.73 24.25 1.71
CA ALA A 170 1.96 24.92 2.09
C ALA A 170 3.10 23.92 2.39
N GLY A 171 4.23 24.10 1.70
CA GLY A 171 5.44 23.28 1.86
C GLY A 171 5.40 21.91 1.18
N TRP A 172 4.35 21.59 0.42
CA TRP A 172 4.30 20.37 -0.40
C TRP A 172 5.04 20.56 -1.72
N ASP A 173 5.78 19.53 -2.16
CA ASP A 173 6.42 19.47 -3.47
C ASP A 173 5.38 19.04 -4.51
N CYS A 174 4.64 20.01 -5.03
CA CYS A 174 3.54 19.80 -5.96
C CYS A 174 3.95 20.15 -7.40
N PRO A 175 3.42 19.41 -8.41
CA PRO A 175 3.52 19.88 -9.79
C PRO A 175 2.80 21.23 -9.95
N PRO A 176 3.08 21.97 -11.04
CA PRO A 176 2.38 23.21 -11.32
C PRO A 176 0.86 23.03 -11.24
N PRO A 177 0.13 24.01 -10.68
CA PRO A 177 -1.31 23.90 -10.51
C PRO A 177 -2.01 23.61 -11.83
N LEU A 178 -2.97 22.69 -11.80
CA LEU A 178 -3.82 22.42 -12.93
C LEU A 178 -4.97 23.44 -12.96
N PRO A 179 -5.53 23.79 -14.13
CA PRO A 179 -6.80 24.49 -14.18
C PRO A 179 -7.86 23.56 -13.59
N VAL A 180 -8.49 23.99 -12.51
CA VAL A 180 -9.47 23.19 -11.77
C VAL A 180 -10.88 23.67 -12.04
N PRO A 181 -11.84 22.76 -11.81
CA PRO A 181 -13.23 23.01 -12.08
C PRO A 181 -13.79 23.85 -10.92
N ALA A 182 -14.76 24.69 -11.23
CA ALA A 182 -15.64 25.48 -10.35
C ALA A 182 -15.37 25.60 -8.83
N ASP A 183 -15.76 26.74 -8.28
CA ASP A 183 -15.68 26.97 -6.84
C ASP A 183 -16.71 26.14 -6.06
N LEU A 184 -17.89 26.00 -6.65
CA LEU A 184 -19.02 25.25 -6.11
C LEU A 184 -19.69 24.47 -7.24
N ALA A 185 -19.99 23.19 -7.03
CA ALA A 185 -20.83 22.39 -7.91
C ALA A 185 -22.11 21.96 -7.17
N ILE A 186 -23.26 22.17 -7.79
CA ILE A 186 -24.59 21.86 -7.25
C ILE A 186 -25.50 21.21 -8.31
N GLY A 187 -26.55 20.51 -7.86
CA GLY A 187 -27.62 20.03 -8.73
C GLY A 187 -28.54 21.15 -9.22
N ALA A 188 -29.27 20.90 -10.33
CA ALA A 188 -30.16 21.89 -10.96
C ALA A 188 -31.31 22.37 -10.05
N ASP A 189 -31.82 21.50 -9.17
CA ASP A 189 -32.93 21.81 -8.26
C ASP A 189 -32.44 22.25 -6.85
N ALA A 190 -31.18 22.66 -6.72
CA ALA A 190 -30.69 23.23 -5.48
C ALA A 190 -31.17 24.69 -5.37
N ASP A 191 -32.43 24.86 -4.96
CA ASP A 191 -33.17 26.14 -4.93
C ASP A 191 -32.56 27.23 -4.02
N SER A 192 -31.53 26.93 -3.23
CA SER A 192 -30.86 27.94 -2.41
C SER A 192 -29.35 27.75 -2.39
N VAL A 193 -28.66 28.53 -3.22
CA VAL A 193 -27.28 28.92 -3.00
C VAL A 193 -27.32 30.23 -2.23
N GLY A 194 -27.40 30.12 -0.90
CA GLY A 194 -27.26 31.26 0.01
C GLY A 194 -25.78 31.59 0.17
N VAL A 195 -25.11 31.92 -0.93
CA VAL A 195 -23.71 32.32 -0.90
C VAL A 195 -23.70 33.82 -0.69
N ALA A 196 -23.07 34.26 0.41
CA ALA A 196 -22.94 35.68 0.71
C ALA A 196 -22.34 36.46 -0.49
N PRO A 197 -22.72 37.74 -0.66
CA PRO A 197 -22.42 38.57 -1.84
C PRO A 197 -20.92 38.79 -2.12
N ASP A 198 -20.05 38.42 -1.19
CA ASP A 198 -18.60 38.58 -1.30
C ASP A 198 -17.89 37.40 -1.99
N VAL A 199 -18.62 36.36 -2.44
CA VAL A 199 -18.04 35.39 -3.39
C VAL A 199 -17.91 36.09 -4.74
N PRO A 200 -16.68 36.40 -5.21
CA PRO A 200 -16.51 37.25 -6.38
C PRO A 200 -17.18 36.60 -7.59
N ALA A 201 -17.94 37.39 -8.37
CA ALA A 201 -18.76 36.93 -9.50
C ALA A 201 -18.00 36.15 -10.62
N ALA A 202 -16.67 36.05 -10.54
CA ALA A 202 -15.83 35.25 -11.43
C ALA A 202 -15.71 33.76 -11.01
N HIS A 203 -16.20 33.39 -9.83
CA HIS A 203 -16.03 32.08 -9.21
C HIS A 203 -17.27 31.21 -9.43
N ARG A 204 -17.25 30.57 -10.59
CA ARG A 204 -18.34 29.89 -11.29
C ARG A 204 -18.97 28.78 -10.46
N VAL A 205 -20.16 29.03 -9.93
CA VAL A 205 -21.07 27.94 -9.52
C VAL A 205 -21.36 27.09 -10.76
N LEU A 206 -21.05 25.81 -10.70
CA LEU A 206 -21.32 24.82 -11.74
C LEU A 206 -22.59 24.05 -11.38
N VAL A 207 -23.65 24.29 -12.14
CA VAL A 207 -24.84 23.44 -12.08
C VAL A 207 -24.59 22.19 -12.91
N THR A 208 -24.55 21.02 -12.28
CA THR A 208 -24.22 19.75 -12.94
C THR A 208 -24.99 18.57 -12.36
N PRO A 209 -25.50 17.63 -13.20
CA PRO A 209 -26.12 16.39 -12.73
C PRO A 209 -25.19 15.55 -11.85
N ALA A 210 -23.87 15.64 -12.06
CA ALA A 210 -22.88 14.90 -11.27
C ALA A 210 -22.98 15.20 -9.77
N ALA A 211 -23.39 16.40 -9.38
CA ALA A 211 -23.58 16.77 -7.98
C ALA A 211 -24.73 16.01 -7.30
N ARG A 212 -25.65 15.40 -8.07
CA ARG A 212 -26.74 14.54 -7.57
C ARG A 212 -26.50 13.06 -7.85
N ASP A 213 -25.49 12.72 -8.64
CA ASP A 213 -25.20 11.35 -9.02
C ASP A 213 -24.55 10.61 -7.84
N ASP A 214 -25.18 9.51 -7.43
CA ASP A 214 -24.66 8.59 -6.42
C ASP A 214 -23.23 8.14 -6.74
N ALA A 215 -22.89 7.94 -8.01
CA ALA A 215 -21.55 7.51 -8.43
C ALA A 215 -20.47 8.53 -8.06
N THR A 216 -20.78 9.85 -8.04
CA THR A 216 -19.85 10.91 -7.62
C THR A 216 -19.45 10.76 -6.15
N PHE A 217 -20.35 10.20 -5.33
CA PHE A 217 -20.14 10.03 -3.90
C PHE A 217 -19.84 8.59 -3.50
N ASP A 218 -20.00 7.61 -4.38
CA ASP A 218 -19.87 6.19 -4.05
C ASP A 218 -18.84 5.43 -4.92
N VAL A 219 -18.36 6.01 -6.02
CA VAL A 219 -17.44 5.36 -6.98
C VAL A 219 -16.23 6.25 -7.27
N TYR A 220 -15.02 5.72 -7.05
CA TYR A 220 -13.75 6.43 -7.12
C TYR A 220 -12.74 5.69 -8.00
N GLY A 221 -13.05 5.56 -9.28
CA GLY A 221 -12.26 4.76 -10.22
C GLY A 221 -12.50 3.27 -10.02
N ASP A 222 -11.44 2.52 -9.63
CA ASP A 222 -11.53 1.07 -9.40
C ASP A 222 -12.14 0.72 -8.03
N GLN A 223 -12.48 1.72 -7.21
CA GLN A 223 -12.85 1.57 -5.80
C GLN A 223 -14.23 2.16 -5.51
N SER A 224 -14.99 1.54 -4.62
CA SER A 224 -16.26 2.09 -4.13
C SER A 224 -16.12 2.66 -2.71
N TRP A 225 -17.14 3.39 -2.25
CA TRP A 225 -17.29 3.78 -0.84
C TRP A 225 -17.10 2.59 0.10
N ASP A 226 -17.85 1.51 -0.11
CA ASP A 226 -17.79 0.32 0.75
C ASP A 226 -16.39 -0.30 0.74
N ALA A 227 -15.72 -0.30 -0.41
CA ALA A 227 -14.35 -0.75 -0.49
C ALA A 227 -13.41 0.16 0.32
N LEU A 228 -13.56 1.48 0.31
CA LEU A 228 -12.76 2.36 1.16
C LEU A 228 -13.08 2.19 2.65
N VAL A 229 -14.36 2.11 3.02
CA VAL A 229 -14.82 1.90 4.40
C VAL A 229 -14.29 0.59 5.01
N GLN A 230 -14.34 -0.51 4.26
CA GLN A 230 -13.80 -1.81 4.71
C GLN A 230 -12.28 -1.78 4.98
N ARG A 231 -11.62 -0.69 4.56
CA ARG A 231 -10.16 -0.53 4.63
C ARG A 231 -9.75 0.73 5.36
N ALA A 232 -10.68 1.37 6.06
CA ALA A 232 -10.36 2.53 6.87
C ALA A 232 -9.25 2.18 7.86
N ASP A 233 -8.20 2.98 7.88
CA ASP A 233 -7.10 2.87 8.84
C ASP A 233 -7.57 3.27 10.24
N VAL A 234 -8.51 4.21 10.31
CA VAL A 234 -9.15 4.68 11.54
C VAL A 234 -10.66 4.58 11.39
N VAL A 235 -11.29 3.97 12.38
CA VAL A 235 -12.76 3.94 12.50
C VAL A 235 -13.17 4.74 13.71
N VAL A 236 -13.95 5.80 13.49
CA VAL A 236 -14.55 6.62 14.53
C VAL A 236 -15.97 6.11 14.81
N PRO A 237 -16.29 5.74 16.06
CA PRO A 237 -17.66 5.34 16.42
C PRO A 237 -18.67 6.47 16.20
N SER A 238 -19.94 6.12 16.02
CA SER A 238 -21.00 7.11 15.87
C SER A 238 -21.11 8.01 17.10
N GLY A 239 -21.54 9.26 16.91
CA GLY A 239 -21.76 10.21 17.99
C GLY A 239 -20.50 10.62 18.78
N THR A 240 -19.31 10.24 18.31
CA THR A 240 -18.05 10.55 18.99
C THR A 240 -17.57 11.95 18.61
N ASP A 241 -17.23 12.75 19.60
CA ASP A 241 -16.52 14.01 19.40
C ASP A 241 -15.02 13.74 19.25
N VAL A 242 -14.40 14.28 18.21
CA VAL A 242 -13.00 14.02 17.86
C VAL A 242 -12.24 15.33 17.64
N SER A 243 -10.97 15.37 18.06
CA SER A 243 -10.06 16.51 17.89
C SER A 243 -8.68 16.00 17.48
N PRO A 244 -8.52 15.51 16.24
CA PRO A 244 -7.31 14.83 15.81
C PRO A 244 -6.13 15.81 15.67
N LEU A 245 -4.99 15.42 16.26
CA LEU A 245 -3.72 16.11 16.13
C LEU A 245 -2.60 15.10 15.81
N PRO A 246 -1.66 15.44 14.91
CA PRO A 246 -0.50 14.60 14.62
C PRO A 246 0.30 14.28 15.89
N ARG A 247 0.61 13.01 16.07
CA ARG A 247 1.31 12.49 17.25
C ARG A 247 2.31 11.43 16.85
N GLU A 248 3.47 11.48 17.47
CA GLU A 248 4.54 10.49 17.30
C GLU A 248 4.69 9.65 18.56
N ALA A 249 5.00 8.37 18.39
CA ALA A 249 5.40 7.47 19.45
C ALA A 249 6.52 6.56 18.94
N GLY A 250 7.65 6.54 19.64
CA GLY A 250 8.79 5.70 19.26
C GLY A 250 9.39 6.02 17.88
N GLY A 251 9.29 7.29 17.43
CA GLY A 251 9.76 7.72 16.12
C GLY A 251 8.86 7.31 14.94
N ALA A 252 7.68 6.77 15.21
CA ALA A 252 6.66 6.47 14.21
C ALA A 252 5.42 7.35 14.42
N CYS A 253 4.69 7.62 13.34
CA CYS A 253 3.39 8.27 13.44
C CYS A 253 2.38 7.34 14.11
N VAL A 254 1.63 7.87 15.07
CA VAL A 254 0.48 7.19 15.65
C VAL A 254 -0.72 7.43 14.74
N VAL A 255 -1.47 6.37 14.43
CA VAL A 255 -2.70 6.44 13.64
C VAL A 255 -3.83 5.82 14.47
N ASP A 256 -4.66 6.69 15.03
CA ASP A 256 -5.81 6.31 15.87
C ASP A 256 -6.88 7.42 15.81
N VAL A 257 -7.95 7.31 16.61
CA VAL A 257 -9.05 8.29 16.64
C VAL A 257 -8.58 9.72 16.95
N GLY A 258 -7.43 9.89 17.62
CA GLY A 258 -6.87 11.19 17.97
C GLY A 258 -5.72 11.67 17.06
N SER A 259 -5.32 10.92 16.02
CA SER A 259 -4.18 11.30 15.18
C SER A 259 -4.27 10.78 13.74
N TRP A 260 -4.43 11.70 12.77
CA TRP A 260 -4.74 11.37 11.37
C TRP A 260 -3.74 11.99 10.39
N GLY A 261 -2.43 11.90 10.69
CA GLY A 261 -1.36 12.40 9.81
C GLY A 261 -1.13 13.92 9.87
N GLU A 262 0.03 14.38 9.39
CA GLU A 262 0.47 15.77 9.51
C GLU A 262 0.43 16.50 8.16
N PRO A 263 -0.46 17.50 7.96
CA PRO A 263 -0.50 18.27 6.71
C PRO A 263 0.63 19.28 6.55
N ARG A 264 1.25 19.76 7.64
CA ARG A 264 2.31 20.77 7.56
C ARG A 264 3.65 20.16 7.15
N ARG A 265 4.54 21.00 6.62
CA ARG A 265 5.93 20.63 6.28
C ARG A 265 6.88 21.66 6.90
N GLY A 266 8.00 21.21 7.45
CA GLY A 266 9.00 22.08 8.09
C GLY A 266 8.79 22.27 9.59
N ALA A 267 9.13 23.46 10.10
CA ALA A 267 9.12 23.76 11.53
C ALA A 267 7.72 23.59 12.14
N GLY A 268 7.63 22.84 13.25
CA GLY A 268 6.37 22.57 13.95
C GLY A 268 5.51 21.46 13.34
N ALA A 269 5.99 20.77 12.29
CA ALA A 269 5.37 19.57 11.75
C ALA A 269 5.87 18.32 12.49
N SER A 270 4.98 17.35 12.70
CA SER A 270 5.37 15.99 13.08
C SER A 270 5.96 15.26 11.87
N ALA A 271 7.29 15.20 11.81
CA ALA A 271 8.04 14.64 10.68
C ALA A 271 7.61 13.21 10.34
N ALA A 272 7.43 12.34 11.35
CA ALA A 272 7.04 10.95 11.14
C ALA A 272 5.61 10.82 10.56
N CYS A 273 4.74 11.81 10.79
CA CYS A 273 3.37 11.83 10.31
C CYS A 273 3.18 12.51 8.95
N THR A 274 4.23 13.13 8.37
CA THR A 274 4.12 13.80 7.06
C THR A 274 3.88 12.84 5.90
N GLU A 275 4.30 11.59 6.04
CA GLU A 275 4.13 10.52 5.04
C GLU A 275 2.87 9.66 5.28
N VAL A 276 2.04 10.02 6.27
CA VAL A 276 0.86 9.25 6.68
C VAL A 276 -0.40 10.04 6.33
N ALA A 277 -1.27 9.45 5.51
CA ALA A 277 -2.53 10.06 5.08
C ALA A 277 -3.64 9.00 5.08
N PRO A 278 -4.21 8.68 6.26
CA PRO A 278 -5.12 7.55 6.42
C PRO A 278 -6.47 7.77 5.72
N VAL A 279 -7.17 6.66 5.48
CA VAL A 279 -8.61 6.64 5.27
C VAL A 279 -9.29 6.57 6.63
N VAL A 280 -10.00 7.62 7.01
CA VAL A 280 -10.75 7.72 8.27
C VAL A 280 -12.23 7.52 7.96
N HIS A 281 -12.88 6.58 8.64
CA HIS A 281 -14.31 6.32 8.51
C HIS A 281 -15.04 6.64 9.80
N VAL A 282 -15.94 7.61 9.73
CA VAL A 282 -16.90 7.94 10.78
C VAL A 282 -18.19 7.17 10.53
N ARG A 283 -18.52 6.28 11.47
CA ARG A 283 -19.66 5.37 11.36
C ARG A 283 -20.97 6.00 11.80
N GLY A 284 -22.05 5.51 11.19
CA GLY A 284 -23.42 5.76 11.65
C GLY A 284 -24.03 7.04 11.12
N ALA A 285 -25.34 7.16 11.28
CA ALA A 285 -26.13 8.31 10.81
C ALA A 285 -26.16 9.48 11.80
N GLU A 286 -25.65 9.29 13.01
CA GLU A 286 -25.62 10.31 14.06
C GLU A 286 -24.65 11.44 13.69
N VAL A 287 -24.84 12.60 14.35
CA VAL A 287 -23.94 13.75 14.19
C VAL A 287 -22.61 13.45 14.86
N THR A 288 -21.53 13.54 14.10
CA THR A 288 -20.16 13.52 14.62
C THR A 288 -19.61 14.93 14.68
N ARG A 289 -18.97 15.31 15.79
CA ARG A 289 -18.34 16.62 15.94
C ARG A 289 -16.83 16.53 15.79
N LEU A 290 -16.29 17.30 14.85
CA LEU A 290 -14.87 17.54 14.71
C LEU A 290 -14.54 18.88 15.39
N ARG A 291 -13.90 18.79 16.56
CA ARG A 291 -13.58 19.93 17.41
C ARG A 291 -12.15 20.39 17.21
N GLY A 292 -11.95 21.70 17.17
CA GLY A 292 -10.65 22.35 17.11
C GLY A 292 -9.99 22.51 18.49
N PRO A 293 -8.66 22.64 18.57
CA PRO A 293 -7.73 22.66 17.43
C PRO A 293 -7.53 21.26 16.83
N ALA A 294 -7.79 21.12 15.54
CA ALA A 294 -7.56 19.87 14.81
C ALA A 294 -6.82 20.13 13.50
N ARG A 295 -5.89 19.23 13.17
CA ARG A 295 -5.26 19.24 11.84
C ARG A 295 -5.00 17.81 11.37
N MET A 296 -5.25 17.55 10.10
CA MET A 296 -5.11 16.22 9.53
C MET A 296 -4.77 16.26 8.03
N GLN A 297 -4.28 15.14 7.51
CA GLN A 297 -4.25 14.88 6.07
C GLN A 297 -4.78 13.48 5.75
N GLY A 298 -5.51 13.30 4.66
CA GLY A 298 -6.06 11.98 4.31
C GLY A 298 -7.40 12.01 3.59
N ILE A 299 -8.13 10.91 3.69
CA ILE A 299 -9.51 10.79 3.19
C ILE A 299 -10.43 10.62 4.39
N LEU A 300 -11.33 11.57 4.61
CA LEU A 300 -12.37 11.50 5.65
C LEU A 300 -13.69 11.08 5.02
N LEU A 301 -14.23 9.94 5.45
CA LEU A 301 -15.50 9.38 5.03
C LEU A 301 -16.48 9.46 6.20
N VAL A 302 -17.61 10.15 6.02
CA VAL A 302 -18.66 10.27 7.05
C VAL A 302 -19.97 9.70 6.53
N ASP A 303 -20.48 8.67 7.21
CA ASP A 303 -21.77 8.04 6.88
C ASP A 303 -22.97 8.98 7.11
N GLY A 304 -22.92 9.78 8.17
CA GLY A 304 -23.99 10.67 8.63
C GLY A 304 -23.66 12.15 8.50
N ASP A 305 -24.09 12.93 9.49
CA ASP A 305 -23.89 14.38 9.57
C ASP A 305 -22.51 14.70 10.22
N LEU A 306 -21.82 15.71 9.70
CA LEU A 306 -20.56 16.23 10.25
C LEU A 306 -20.77 17.66 10.77
N GLU A 307 -20.52 17.87 12.05
CA GLU A 307 -20.47 19.19 12.67
C GLU A 307 -19.01 19.55 12.97
N VAL A 308 -18.62 20.78 12.63
CA VAL A 308 -17.26 21.28 12.84
C VAL A 308 -17.33 22.46 13.80
N GLU A 309 -16.51 22.41 14.84
CA GLU A 309 -16.44 23.43 15.89
C GLU A 309 -14.98 23.89 16.06
N GLY A 310 -14.75 25.19 16.19
CA GLY A 310 -13.41 25.75 16.41
C GLY A 310 -12.52 25.73 15.15
N ASP A 311 -11.21 25.63 15.36
CA ASP A 311 -10.19 25.69 14.30
C ASP A 311 -9.84 24.29 13.79
N VAL A 312 -10.24 23.99 12.56
CA VAL A 312 -10.05 22.66 11.95
C VAL A 312 -9.43 22.80 10.57
N ALA A 313 -8.27 22.17 10.35
CA ALA A 313 -7.58 22.18 9.06
C ALA A 313 -7.44 20.77 8.48
N ILE A 314 -7.97 20.55 7.29
CA ILE A 314 -7.96 19.25 6.59
C ILE A 314 -7.26 19.43 5.24
N THR A 315 -6.21 18.65 5.00
CA THR A 315 -5.56 18.57 3.68
C THR A 315 -5.84 17.21 3.05
N GLY A 316 -6.66 17.16 2.00
CA GLY A 316 -7.05 15.91 1.36
C GLY A 316 -8.50 15.90 0.91
N VAL A 317 -9.18 14.76 1.07
CA VAL A 317 -10.56 14.59 0.60
C VAL A 317 -11.49 14.40 1.78
N VAL A 318 -12.60 15.12 1.79
CA VAL A 318 -13.69 14.97 2.75
C VAL A 318 -14.96 14.60 2.00
N ILE A 319 -15.58 13.49 2.38
CA ILE A 319 -16.82 13.00 1.78
C ILE A 319 -17.83 12.76 2.89
N VAL A 320 -18.89 13.56 2.89
CA VAL A 320 -19.98 13.51 3.88
C VAL A 320 -21.24 13.04 3.18
N ARG A 321 -21.85 11.95 3.67
CA ARG A 321 -23.10 11.43 3.11
C ARG A 321 -24.35 12.13 3.64
N GLY A 322 -24.31 12.67 4.86
CA GLY A 322 -25.35 13.53 5.44
C GLY A 322 -25.12 15.02 5.17
N ALA A 323 -25.33 15.85 6.18
CA ALA A 323 -25.11 17.29 6.15
C ALA A 323 -23.78 17.70 6.81
N LEU A 324 -23.17 18.79 6.33
CA LEU A 324 -21.99 19.43 6.91
C LEU A 324 -22.37 20.78 7.54
N ARG A 325 -22.03 20.97 8.81
CA ARG A 325 -22.29 22.23 9.54
C ARG A 325 -21.02 22.76 10.18
N ALA A 326 -20.63 23.98 9.81
CA ALA A 326 -19.49 24.71 10.36
C ALA A 326 -19.83 26.20 10.60
N PRO A 327 -21.01 26.56 11.16
CA PRO A 327 -21.49 27.96 11.17
C PRO A 327 -20.60 28.90 12.00
N ASN A 328 -19.98 28.38 13.06
CA ASN A 328 -19.14 29.14 13.99
C ASN A 328 -17.68 28.65 13.99
N ALA A 329 -17.27 27.94 12.95
CA ALA A 329 -15.94 27.32 12.86
C ALA A 329 -15.05 28.00 11.82
N SER A 330 -13.76 27.92 12.07
CA SER A 330 -12.68 28.23 11.12
C SER A 330 -12.27 26.91 10.46
N MET A 331 -13.14 26.40 9.58
CA MET A 331 -12.87 25.17 8.85
C MET A 331 -12.05 25.50 7.60
N ARG A 332 -10.85 24.94 7.49
CA ARG A 332 -10.04 24.99 6.27
C ARG A 332 -9.96 23.61 5.64
N VAL A 333 -10.39 23.50 4.39
CA VAL A 333 -10.18 22.30 3.57
C VAL A 333 -9.32 22.67 2.37
N THR A 334 -8.17 22.02 2.22
CA THR A 334 -7.29 22.15 1.06
C THR A 334 -7.26 20.79 0.34
N GLY A 335 -8.00 20.68 -0.77
CA GLY A 335 -8.21 19.41 -1.47
C GLY A 335 -9.59 19.33 -2.10
N ALA A 336 -10.45 18.45 -1.60
CA ALA A 336 -11.80 18.27 -2.15
C ALA A 336 -12.83 18.05 -1.04
N LEU A 337 -13.96 18.75 -1.13
CA LEU A 337 -15.10 18.56 -0.23
C LEU A 337 -16.33 18.12 -1.01
N LEU A 338 -16.83 16.93 -0.71
CA LEU A 338 -18.01 16.35 -1.33
C LEU A 338 -19.07 16.11 -0.24
N VAL A 339 -20.26 16.68 -0.42
CA VAL A 339 -21.38 16.52 0.51
C VAL A 339 -22.60 16.05 -0.27
N ARG A 340 -23.08 14.83 0.01
CA ARG A 340 -24.15 14.21 -0.78
C ARG A 340 -25.54 14.70 -0.41
N GLN A 341 -25.79 14.97 0.87
CA GLN A 341 -27.14 15.20 1.43
C GLN A 341 -28.11 14.04 1.15
N ARG A 342 -27.88 12.87 1.77
CA ARG A 342 -28.98 11.92 2.02
C ARG A 342 -29.88 12.49 3.13
N ALA A 343 -31.12 12.00 3.25
CA ALA A 343 -32.08 12.44 4.27
C ALA A 343 -31.38 12.62 5.63
N ALA A 344 -31.13 13.87 6.02
CA ALA A 344 -30.29 14.19 7.16
C ALA A 344 -30.95 13.65 8.43
N ALA A 345 -30.17 13.07 9.35
CA ALA A 345 -30.68 12.67 10.66
C ALA A 345 -31.31 13.85 11.40
N THR A 346 -30.80 15.06 11.12
CA THR A 346 -31.26 16.32 11.72
C THR A 346 -32.40 17.01 10.96
N GLY A 347 -32.94 16.44 9.87
CA GLY A 347 -33.96 17.10 9.04
C GLY A 347 -33.47 18.42 8.42
N ALA A 348 -32.16 18.56 8.24
CA ALA A 348 -31.51 19.79 7.79
C ALA A 348 -32.07 20.26 6.44
N ALA A 349 -32.44 21.55 6.37
CA ALA A 349 -32.83 22.20 5.12
C ALA A 349 -31.65 22.40 4.15
N HIS A 350 -30.42 22.37 4.66
CA HIS A 350 -29.20 22.62 3.89
C HIS A 350 -28.24 21.44 4.00
N ALA A 351 -27.63 21.07 2.86
CA ALA A 351 -26.52 20.12 2.81
C ALA A 351 -25.29 20.67 3.54
N VAL A 352 -25.01 21.95 3.33
CA VAL A 352 -23.75 22.57 3.77
C VAL A 352 -24.04 23.93 4.38
N VAL A 353 -23.48 24.17 5.57
CA VAL A 353 -23.49 25.47 6.25
C VAL A 353 -22.06 25.84 6.62
N LEU A 354 -21.52 26.93 6.08
CA LEU A 354 -20.16 27.41 6.34
C LEU A 354 -20.18 28.77 7.05
N GLY A 355 -19.37 28.90 8.10
CA GLY A 355 -19.16 30.12 8.85
C GLY A 355 -18.22 31.12 8.14
N PRO A 356 -18.13 32.36 8.63
CA PRO A 356 -17.41 33.46 7.97
C PRO A 356 -15.89 33.25 7.89
N ALA A 357 -15.32 32.38 8.73
CA ALA A 357 -13.89 32.05 8.71
C ALA A 357 -13.57 30.77 7.92
N SER A 358 -14.57 30.13 7.32
CA SER A 358 -14.38 28.88 6.59
C SER A 358 -13.73 29.11 5.22
N VAL A 359 -12.78 28.25 4.86
CA VAL A 359 -12.06 28.28 3.59
C VAL A 359 -12.04 26.89 2.96
N VAL A 360 -12.56 26.76 1.74
CA VAL A 360 -12.49 25.53 0.94
C VAL A 360 -11.76 25.85 -0.35
N GLU A 361 -10.57 25.27 -0.50
CA GLU A 361 -9.67 25.47 -1.63
C GLU A 361 -9.44 24.13 -2.33
N SER A 362 -9.60 24.12 -3.65
CA SER A 362 -9.27 22.94 -4.46
C SER A 362 -7.77 22.66 -4.40
N SER A 363 -7.38 21.39 -4.34
CA SER A 363 -5.96 21.00 -4.46
C SER A 363 -5.80 19.66 -5.16
N SER A 364 -5.40 19.69 -6.44
CA SER A 364 -5.11 18.48 -7.22
C SER A 364 -3.94 17.70 -6.61
N CYS A 365 -2.97 18.41 -6.02
CA CYS A 365 -1.82 17.82 -5.34
C CYS A 365 -2.23 17.08 -4.07
N ALA A 366 -3.06 17.68 -3.21
CA ALA A 366 -3.55 17.02 -2.01
C ALA A 366 -4.39 15.78 -2.37
N VAL A 367 -5.35 15.92 -3.29
CA VAL A 367 -6.22 14.84 -3.75
C VAL A 367 -5.41 13.69 -4.34
N THR A 368 -4.49 13.97 -5.26
CA THR A 368 -3.65 12.94 -5.89
C THR A 368 -2.78 12.23 -4.87
N THR A 369 -2.21 12.96 -3.91
CA THR A 369 -1.36 12.37 -2.88
C THR A 369 -2.16 11.42 -1.98
N VAL A 370 -3.30 11.86 -1.42
CA VAL A 370 -4.07 11.02 -0.49
C VAL A 370 -4.73 9.83 -1.18
N THR A 371 -5.18 9.99 -2.43
CA THR A 371 -5.74 8.89 -3.22
C THR A 371 -4.67 7.87 -3.64
N LEU A 372 -3.46 8.34 -3.92
CA LEU A 372 -2.32 7.47 -4.21
C LEU A 372 -1.89 6.67 -2.97
N VAL A 373 -1.89 7.30 -1.77
CA VAL A 373 -1.63 6.63 -0.49
C VAL A 373 -2.71 5.58 -0.17
N ALA A 374 -3.98 5.90 -0.44
CA ALA A 374 -5.11 4.99 -0.22
C ALA A 374 -5.21 3.85 -1.26
N SER A 375 -4.41 3.88 -2.32
CA SER A 375 -4.44 2.88 -3.39
C SER A 375 -3.79 1.55 -2.94
N ARG A 376 -4.34 0.41 -3.38
CA ARG A 376 -3.83 -0.92 -3.04
C ARG A 376 -3.01 -1.55 -4.14
N VAL A 377 -2.02 -2.35 -3.77
CA VAL A 377 -1.36 -3.24 -4.73
C VAL A 377 -2.28 -4.37 -5.18
N MET A 378 -2.38 -4.53 -6.49
CA MET A 378 -3.02 -5.64 -7.17
C MET A 378 -2.00 -6.35 -8.06
N SER A 379 -2.04 -7.69 -8.02
CA SER A 379 -1.30 -8.51 -8.99
C SER A 379 -1.91 -8.32 -10.37
N LEU A 380 -1.08 -8.17 -11.39
CA LEU A 380 -1.51 -8.38 -12.76
C LEU A 380 -1.83 -9.87 -12.91
N GLY A 381 -2.97 -10.21 -13.50
CA GLY A 381 -3.62 -11.53 -13.42
C GLY A 381 -2.88 -12.74 -14.00
N ARG A 382 -1.59 -12.64 -14.32
CA ARG A 382 -0.74 -13.76 -14.75
C ARG A 382 0.65 -13.66 -14.14
N ARG A 383 1.02 -14.67 -13.34
CA ARG A 383 2.38 -14.85 -12.82
C ARG A 383 3.23 -15.47 -13.94
N GLY A 384 4.04 -14.67 -14.62
CA GLY A 384 5.13 -15.17 -15.45
C GLY A 384 6.35 -15.39 -14.56
N GLY A 385 6.73 -16.65 -14.31
CA GLY A 385 7.98 -16.96 -13.62
C GLY A 385 9.14 -16.93 -14.61
N VAL A 386 10.15 -16.10 -14.37
CA VAL A 386 11.44 -16.15 -15.10
C VAL A 386 12.46 -16.78 -14.16
N THR A 387 12.91 -18.00 -14.48
CA THR A 387 14.00 -18.65 -13.74
C THR A 387 15.31 -18.36 -14.47
N VAL A 388 16.19 -17.56 -13.86
CA VAL A 388 17.57 -17.41 -14.33
C VAL A 388 18.46 -18.29 -13.47
N THR A 389 18.99 -19.37 -14.04
CA THR A 389 20.09 -20.16 -13.48
C THR A 389 21.39 -19.57 -14.00
N ARG A 390 22.28 -19.14 -13.10
CA ARG A 390 23.67 -18.82 -13.43
C ARG A 390 24.57 -19.95 -13.01
#